data_AF-X1FHG3-F1
#
_entry.id   AF-X1FHG3-F1
#
_cell.length_a   1.000
_cell.length_b   1.000
_cell.length_c   1.000
_cell.angle_alpha   90.00
_cell.angle_beta   90.00
_cell.angle_gamma   90.00
#
_symmetry.space_group_name_H-M   'P 1'
#
loop_
_entity.id
_entity.type
_entity.pdbx_description
1 polymer ?
#
loop_
_entity_poly.entity_id
_entity_poly.type
_entity_poly.pdbx_seq_one_letter_code
_entity_poly.pdbx_strand_id
1 'polypeptide(L)'
;FNFRRISLADIVAKLKMIVKDEKLNVDDKTLDIIARSSTGSMRDAESALDQIIAYCGKDITSQSVREVLGIIKEEVFFEFLKAIIKNDTLKGIEIVNRTSDLGEDASQFIKNLMEYVHNLSLAKVCQKEILNLKGIFTEDRERLLKQSKTIKLEKLFDIINYLTEAERKMRYTRHPWVLLEMLVIKFTAGENYSLKEVGKEKDKYFLDFSTKKDVSISGKKNAETREEVPLKKKIQAKTKSKEGSSIKAKESPVNVELMQAWPTILDRIKKTKMAVYSFIIANNLITIENNKLIIGFNKEYTFHKESLEKQNNKILLQDLIKEETGRYLAIECIINDNSKEGSFLEVEQENKKKATKTRNGETKERAGEEKDNMLIKESLNLFEGTITEEK
;
A
#
# COMPACT_ATOMS: atom_id res chain seq x y z
N PHE A 1 -40.98 3.32 -14.03
CA PHE A 1 -40.97 4.22 -12.86
C PHE A 1 -39.62 4.91 -12.76
N ASN A 2 -39.59 6.23 -12.55
CA ASN A 2 -38.35 6.99 -12.35
C ASN A 2 -38.22 7.28 -10.85
N PHE A 3 -37.37 6.51 -10.16
CA PHE A 3 -37.11 6.71 -8.74
C PHE A 3 -36.14 7.87 -8.56
N ARG A 4 -36.65 9.02 -8.11
CA ARG A 4 -35.81 10.16 -7.73
C ARG A 4 -35.29 9.95 -6.31
N ARG A 5 -34.10 10.50 -6.03
CA ARG A 5 -33.60 10.59 -4.65
C ARG A 5 -34.61 11.35 -3.79
N ILE A 6 -34.83 10.84 -2.58
CA ILE A 6 -35.76 11.44 -1.63
C ILE A 6 -35.10 12.70 -1.08
N SER A 7 -35.90 13.75 -0.89
CA SER A 7 -35.34 14.99 -0.36
C SER A 7 -34.93 14.80 1.10
N LEU A 8 -33.87 15.49 1.52
CA LEU A 8 -33.38 15.39 2.89
C LEU A 8 -34.47 15.79 3.90
N ALA A 9 -35.31 16.77 3.57
CA ALA A 9 -36.42 17.19 4.41
C ALA A 9 -37.45 16.05 4.61
N ASP A 10 -37.75 15.28 3.57
CA ASP A 10 -38.69 14.16 3.65
C ASP A 10 -38.10 13.01 4.48
N ILE A 11 -36.80 12.72 4.32
CA ILE A 11 -36.10 11.72 5.14
C ILE A 11 -36.15 12.13 6.61
N VAL A 12 -35.79 13.37 6.94
CA VAL A 12 -35.82 13.88 8.33
C VAL A 12 -37.24 13.84 8.88
N ALA A 13 -38.26 14.22 8.10
CA ALA A 13 -39.65 14.16 8.52
C ALA A 13 -40.08 12.71 8.85
N LYS A 14 -39.66 11.74 8.03
CA LYS A 14 -39.92 10.32 8.28
C LYS A 14 -39.19 9.81 9.53
N LEU A 15 -37.92 10.13 9.70
CA LEU A 15 -37.16 9.77 10.90
C LEU A 15 -37.79 10.37 12.17
N LYS A 16 -38.29 11.61 12.12
CA LYS A 16 -39.02 12.23 13.23
C LYS A 16 -40.30 11.50 13.61
N MET A 17 -41.02 10.90 12.65
CA MET A 17 -42.18 10.07 12.95
C MET A 17 -41.76 8.82 13.73
N ILE A 18 -40.75 8.11 13.23
CA ILE A 18 -40.23 6.89 13.88
C ILE A 18 -39.73 7.18 15.30
N VAL A 19 -38.97 8.27 15.48
CA VAL A 19 -38.47 8.70 16.80
C VAL A 19 -39.59 8.97 17.79
N LYS A 20 -40.72 9.54 17.34
CA LYS A 20 -41.89 9.78 18.20
C LYS A 20 -42.61 8.48 18.55
N ASP A 21 -42.78 7.59 17.57
CA ASP A 21 -43.47 6.31 17.76
C ASP A 21 -42.69 5.40 18.73
N GLU A 22 -41.36 5.35 18.60
CA GLU A 22 -40.44 4.58 19.44
C GLU A 22 -40.07 5.27 20.77
N LYS A 23 -40.54 6.51 20.99
CA LYS A 23 -40.25 7.34 22.18
C LYS A 23 -38.74 7.49 22.44
N LEU A 24 -37.99 7.83 21.39
CA LEU A 24 -36.55 8.08 21.46
C LEU A 24 -36.27 9.56 21.78
N ASN A 25 -35.18 9.82 22.50
CA ASN A 25 -34.70 11.16 22.82
C ASN A 25 -33.57 11.53 21.86
N VAL A 26 -33.90 12.33 20.83
CA VAL A 26 -32.97 12.70 19.75
C VAL A 26 -33.18 14.17 19.37
N ASP A 27 -32.09 14.93 19.24
CA ASP A 27 -32.13 16.31 18.73
C ASP A 27 -32.31 16.35 17.20
N ASP A 28 -32.98 17.39 16.69
CA ASP A 28 -33.23 17.60 15.26
C ASP A 28 -31.94 17.61 14.44
N LYS A 29 -30.87 18.21 14.98
CA LYS A 29 -29.55 18.23 14.33
C LYS A 29 -28.95 16.83 14.18
N THR A 30 -29.27 15.92 15.08
CA THR A 30 -28.78 14.53 15.04
C THR A 30 -29.50 13.74 13.95
N LEU A 31 -30.79 13.98 13.74
CA LEU A 31 -31.56 13.40 12.64
C LEU A 31 -31.08 13.90 11.26
N ASP A 32 -30.66 15.16 11.17
CA ASP A 32 -30.03 15.70 9.97
C ASP A 32 -28.74 14.94 9.60
N ILE A 33 -27.94 14.49 10.58
CA ILE A 33 -26.72 13.71 10.33
C ILE A 33 -27.07 12.34 9.73
N ILE A 34 -28.06 11.64 10.28
CA ILE A 34 -28.51 10.32 9.80
C ILE A 34 -29.10 10.43 8.38
N ALA A 35 -29.90 11.46 8.13
CA ALA A 35 -30.50 11.67 6.81
C ALA A 35 -29.44 11.87 5.71
N ARG A 36 -28.29 12.46 6.06
CA ARG A 36 -27.18 12.72 5.12
C ARG A 36 -26.37 11.51 4.78
N SER A 37 -26.01 10.71 5.79
CA SER A 37 -25.24 9.48 5.58
C SER A 37 -25.98 8.53 4.62
N SER A 38 -27.29 8.67 4.52
CA SER A 38 -28.19 7.85 3.71
C SER A 38 -28.30 8.29 2.24
N THR A 39 -27.66 9.39 1.82
CA THR A 39 -27.52 9.84 0.42
C THR A 39 -28.81 9.89 -0.43
N GLY A 40 -29.97 10.10 0.20
CA GLY A 40 -31.27 10.16 -0.48
C GLY A 40 -32.03 8.83 -0.56
N SER A 41 -31.55 7.79 0.16
CA SER A 41 -32.19 6.49 0.33
C SER A 41 -32.92 6.43 1.68
N MET A 42 -34.25 6.22 1.66
CA MET A 42 -35.03 6.10 2.91
C MET A 42 -34.63 4.85 3.70
N ARG A 43 -34.37 3.75 2.99
CA ARG A 43 -34.00 2.47 3.59
C ARG A 43 -32.69 2.55 4.34
N ASP A 44 -31.70 3.24 3.76
CA ASP A 44 -30.40 3.40 4.41
C ASP A 44 -30.52 4.25 5.68
N ALA A 45 -31.42 5.25 5.68
CA ALA A 45 -31.70 6.08 6.84
C ALA A 45 -32.42 5.33 7.96
N GLU A 46 -33.43 4.53 7.62
CA GLU A 46 -34.11 3.66 8.60
C GLU A 46 -33.14 2.61 9.15
N SER A 47 -32.34 1.98 8.29
CA SER A 47 -31.33 1.00 8.71
C SER A 47 -30.25 1.61 9.61
N ALA A 48 -29.81 2.84 9.31
CA ALA A 48 -28.87 3.58 10.14
C ALA A 48 -29.49 3.95 11.50
N LEU A 49 -30.74 4.39 11.52
CA LEU A 49 -31.45 4.69 12.76
C LEU A 49 -31.61 3.43 13.63
N ASP A 50 -31.99 2.30 13.04
CA ASP A 50 -32.10 1.02 13.76
C ASP A 50 -30.76 0.60 14.38
N GLN A 51 -29.66 0.76 13.64
CA GLN A 51 -28.31 0.47 14.15
C GLN A 51 -27.94 1.38 15.33
N ILE A 52 -28.29 2.66 15.26
CA ILE A 52 -28.04 3.63 16.32
C ILE A 52 -28.85 3.29 17.57
N ILE A 53 -30.14 2.92 17.41
CA ILE A 53 -31.01 2.50 18.51
C ILE A 53 -30.43 1.25 19.19
N ALA A 54 -29.96 0.27 18.41
CA ALA A 54 -29.37 -0.95 18.95
C ALA A 54 -28.10 -0.67 19.79
N TYR A 55 -27.34 0.37 19.46
CA TYR A 55 -26.11 0.73 20.17
C TYR A 55 -26.33 1.69 21.36
N CYS A 56 -27.15 2.73 21.18
CA CYS A 56 -27.33 3.82 22.15
C CYS A 56 -28.56 3.63 23.07
N GLY A 57 -29.49 2.77 22.69
CA GLY A 57 -30.80 2.68 23.33
C GLY A 57 -31.65 3.91 23.05
N LYS A 58 -32.17 4.55 24.10
CA LYS A 58 -33.17 5.63 23.99
C LYS A 58 -32.59 7.04 23.94
N ASP A 59 -31.38 7.25 24.45
CA ASP A 59 -30.72 8.55 24.48
C ASP A 59 -29.69 8.62 23.36
N ILE A 60 -30.07 9.26 22.25
CA ILE A 60 -29.24 9.35 21.06
C ILE A 60 -28.62 10.75 20.97
N THR A 61 -27.30 10.80 21.03
CA THR A 61 -26.54 12.05 20.91
C THR A 61 -25.88 12.14 19.53
N SER A 62 -25.58 13.35 19.08
CA SER A 62 -24.82 13.55 17.83
C SER A 62 -23.46 12.85 17.85
N GLN A 63 -22.84 12.73 19.02
CA GLN A 63 -21.57 12.03 19.19
C GLN A 63 -21.72 10.52 18.97
N SER A 64 -22.73 9.90 19.58
CA SER A 64 -22.95 8.46 19.45
C SER A 64 -23.37 8.06 18.03
N VAL A 65 -24.17 8.90 17.35
CA VAL A 65 -24.47 8.71 15.92
C VAL A 65 -23.22 8.72 15.06
N ARG A 66 -22.29 9.65 15.30
CA ARG A 66 -21.04 9.73 14.54
C ARG A 66 -20.17 8.49 14.75
N GLU A 67 -20.08 8.01 15.98
CA GLU A 67 -19.31 6.80 16.30
C GLU A 67 -19.90 5.56 15.62
N VAL A 68 -21.23 5.39 15.67
CA VAL A 68 -21.91 4.24 15.05
C VAL A 68 -21.80 4.26 13.52
N LEU A 69 -21.92 5.45 12.92
CA LEU A 69 -21.90 5.61 11.46
C LEU A 69 -20.50 5.81 10.88
N GLY A 70 -19.43 5.84 11.70
CA GLY A 70 -18.07 6.12 11.24
C GLY A 70 -17.94 7.51 10.59
N ILE A 71 -18.64 8.51 11.15
CA ILE A 71 -18.63 9.87 10.62
C ILE A 71 -17.54 10.66 11.33
N ILE A 72 -16.48 10.94 10.57
CA ILE A 72 -15.36 11.77 11.01
C ILE A 72 -15.84 13.19 11.30
N LYS A 73 -15.45 13.74 12.46
CA LYS A 73 -15.79 15.11 12.89
C LYS A 73 -15.20 16.16 11.95
N GLU A 74 -15.98 17.21 11.69
CA GLU A 74 -15.56 18.34 10.84
C GLU A 74 -14.28 19.03 11.33
N GLU A 75 -14.05 19.02 12.66
CA GLU A 75 -12.83 19.51 13.28
C GLU A 75 -11.56 18.86 12.71
N VAL A 76 -11.60 17.57 12.37
CA VAL A 76 -10.45 16.86 11.79
C VAL A 76 -10.07 17.47 10.45
N PHE A 77 -11.06 17.77 9.59
CA PHE A 77 -10.82 18.39 8.28
C PHE A 77 -10.37 19.85 8.41
N PHE A 78 -10.89 20.57 9.40
CA PHE A 78 -10.39 21.90 9.71
C PHE A 78 -8.90 21.88 10.09
N GLU A 79 -8.51 21.00 11.01
CA GLU A 79 -7.12 20.85 11.45
C GLU A 79 -6.22 20.40 10.30
N PHE A 80 -6.69 19.47 9.48
CA PHE A 80 -5.99 18.94 8.32
C PHE A 80 -5.68 20.04 7.31
N LEU A 81 -6.69 20.83 6.90
CA LEU A 81 -6.46 21.97 6.00
C LEU A 81 -5.61 23.06 6.64
N LYS A 82 -5.73 23.29 7.95
CA LYS A 82 -4.88 24.26 8.66
C LYS A 82 -3.40 23.83 8.62
N ALA A 83 -3.10 22.54 8.77
CA ALA A 83 -1.76 22.00 8.61
C ALA A 83 -1.24 22.21 7.17
N ILE A 84 -2.07 21.93 6.16
CA ILE A 84 -1.75 22.16 4.74
C ILE A 84 -1.50 23.65 4.43
N ILE A 85 -2.29 24.56 5.00
CA ILE A 85 -2.12 26.01 4.78
C ILE A 85 -0.82 26.50 5.41
N LYS A 86 -0.44 25.95 6.57
CA LYS A 86 0.79 26.28 7.30
C LYS A 86 2.04 25.55 6.80
N ASN A 87 1.89 24.67 5.80
CA ASN A 87 2.95 23.77 5.34
C ASN A 87 3.55 22.90 6.46
N ASP A 88 2.73 22.50 7.44
CA ASP A 88 3.14 21.67 8.57
C ASP A 88 2.92 20.18 8.25
N THR A 89 3.94 19.56 7.68
CA THR A 89 3.91 18.14 7.27
C THR A 89 3.70 17.21 8.46
N LEU A 90 4.39 17.47 9.57
CA LEU A 90 4.33 16.62 10.76
C LEU A 90 2.92 16.62 11.34
N LYS A 91 2.32 17.81 11.49
CA LYS A 91 0.95 17.91 12.00
C LYS A 91 -0.06 17.25 11.06
N GLY A 92 0.12 17.37 9.75
CA GLY A 92 -0.73 16.68 8.78
C GLY A 92 -0.66 15.15 8.91
N ILE A 93 0.54 14.59 9.04
CA ILE A 93 0.74 13.14 9.23
C ILE A 93 0.16 12.67 10.57
N GLU A 94 0.36 13.42 11.66
CA GLU A 94 -0.26 13.11 12.95
C GLU A 94 -1.79 13.00 12.87
N ILE A 95 -2.44 13.89 12.12
CA ILE A 95 -3.90 13.87 11.94
C ILE A 95 -4.31 12.61 11.17
N VAL A 96 -3.57 12.25 10.10
CA VAL A 96 -3.83 11.04 9.33
C VAL A 96 -3.69 9.79 10.22
N ASN A 97 -2.59 9.67 10.97
CA ASN A 97 -2.34 8.54 11.87
C ASN A 97 -3.40 8.43 12.95
N ARG A 98 -3.73 9.54 13.63
CA ARG A 98 -4.79 9.57 14.65
C ARG A 98 -6.12 9.10 14.07
N THR A 99 -6.43 9.47 12.83
CA THR A 99 -7.69 9.07 12.19
C THR A 99 -7.66 7.60 11.80
N SER A 100 -6.51 7.07 11.38
CA SER A 100 -6.30 5.64 11.13
C SER A 100 -6.41 4.81 12.42
N ASP A 101 -5.84 5.29 13.53
CA ASP A 101 -5.86 4.59 14.83
C ASP A 101 -7.26 4.49 15.43
N LEU A 102 -8.15 5.43 15.07
CA LEU A 102 -9.57 5.39 15.42
C LEU A 102 -10.37 4.38 14.59
N GLY A 103 -9.74 3.70 13.62
CA GLY A 103 -10.38 2.68 12.79
C GLY A 103 -11.30 3.23 11.70
N GLU A 104 -11.14 4.52 11.35
CA GLU A 104 -11.94 5.17 10.31
C GLU A 104 -11.65 4.58 8.92
N ASP A 105 -12.53 4.84 7.95
CA ASP A 105 -12.30 4.44 6.56
C ASP A 105 -11.61 5.58 5.77
N ALA A 106 -10.48 5.26 5.16
CA ALA A 106 -9.70 6.24 4.39
C ALA A 106 -10.45 6.74 3.13
N SER A 107 -11.30 5.91 2.52
CA SER A 107 -12.11 6.33 1.36
C SER A 107 -13.20 7.31 1.79
N GLN A 108 -13.82 7.05 2.93
CA GLN A 108 -14.79 7.94 3.55
C GLN A 108 -14.13 9.25 4.00
N PHE A 109 -12.90 9.19 4.54
CA PHE A 109 -12.12 10.38 4.87
C PHE A 109 -11.93 11.29 3.65
N ILE A 110 -11.50 10.74 2.50
CA ILE A 110 -11.34 11.54 1.28
C ILE A 110 -12.67 12.14 0.82
N LYS A 111 -13.77 11.37 0.84
CA LYS A 111 -15.10 11.88 0.44
C LYS A 111 -15.54 13.06 1.31
N ASN A 112 -15.43 12.91 2.63
CA ASN A 112 -15.80 13.95 3.58
C ASN A 112 -14.87 15.17 3.46
N LEU A 113 -13.58 14.95 3.22
CA LEU A 113 -12.62 16.03 2.98
C LEU A 113 -12.94 16.79 1.68
N MET A 114 -13.32 16.11 0.60
CA MET A 114 -13.76 16.74 -0.64
C MET A 114 -15.02 17.59 -0.42
N GLU A 115 -16.00 17.08 0.34
CA GLU A 115 -17.20 17.83 0.72
C GLU A 115 -16.84 19.07 1.55
N TYR A 116 -15.92 18.93 2.50
CA TYR A 116 -15.43 20.05 3.30
C TYR A 116 -14.75 21.12 2.44
N VAL A 117 -13.86 20.73 1.52
CA VAL A 117 -13.18 21.64 0.57
C VAL A 117 -14.17 22.31 -0.38
N HIS A 118 -15.19 21.58 -0.84
CA HIS A 118 -16.28 22.13 -1.65
C HIS A 118 -17.06 23.20 -0.87
N ASN A 119 -17.46 22.92 0.37
CA ASN A 119 -18.16 23.88 1.23
C ASN A 119 -17.29 25.13 1.49
N LEU A 120 -15.98 24.94 1.68
CA LEU A 120 -15.01 26.02 1.84
C LEU A 120 -14.89 26.89 0.59
N SER A 121 -14.91 26.27 -0.59
CA SER A 121 -14.85 26.96 -1.88
C SER A 121 -16.09 27.81 -2.11
N LEU A 122 -17.29 27.26 -1.83
CA LEU A 122 -18.55 28.00 -1.89
C LEU A 122 -18.58 29.16 -0.89
N ALA A 123 -18.16 28.91 0.36
CA ALA A 123 -18.07 29.96 1.37
C ALA A 123 -17.07 31.06 1.01
N LYS A 124 -16.04 30.75 0.23
CA LYS A 124 -15.06 31.73 -0.25
C LYS A 124 -15.60 32.61 -1.37
N VAL A 125 -16.26 32.01 -2.37
CA VAL A 125 -16.75 32.74 -3.55
C VAL A 125 -18.02 33.52 -3.20
N CYS A 126 -18.93 32.91 -2.45
CA CYS A 126 -20.28 33.41 -2.28
C CYS A 126 -20.58 33.88 -0.85
N GLN A 127 -19.54 33.97 -0.01
CA GLN A 127 -19.55 34.61 1.30
C GLN A 127 -20.74 34.17 2.18
N LYS A 128 -21.57 35.13 2.63
CA LYS A 128 -22.65 34.89 3.59
C LYS A 128 -23.96 34.45 2.94
N GLU A 129 -24.26 34.88 1.71
CA GLU A 129 -25.57 34.63 1.10
C GLU A 129 -25.82 33.14 0.81
N ILE A 130 -24.75 32.36 0.59
CA ILE A 130 -24.82 30.94 0.21
C ILE A 130 -24.83 29.97 1.39
N LEU A 131 -24.44 30.39 2.61
CA LEU A 131 -24.50 29.53 3.80
C LEU A 131 -25.93 29.12 4.20
N ASN A 132 -26.93 29.81 3.65
CA ASN A 132 -28.35 29.53 3.82
C ASN A 132 -28.94 28.74 2.65
N LEU A 133 -28.17 28.44 1.59
CA LEU A 133 -28.64 27.59 0.51
C LEU A 133 -28.82 26.15 1.00
N LYS A 134 -29.93 25.53 0.57
CA LYS A 134 -30.17 24.09 0.73
C LYS A 134 -29.03 23.33 0.05
N GLY A 135 -28.05 22.88 0.84
CA GLY A 135 -26.92 22.10 0.32
C GLY A 135 -25.61 22.28 1.07
N ILE A 136 -25.39 23.43 1.72
CA ILE A 136 -24.19 23.63 2.55
C ILE A 136 -24.52 23.30 4.00
N PHE A 137 -23.88 22.25 4.50
CA PHE A 137 -24.04 21.81 5.87
C PHE A 137 -22.67 21.71 6.50
N THR A 138 -22.52 22.54 7.52
CA THR A 138 -21.34 22.63 8.38
C THR A 138 -21.90 22.79 9.78
N GLU A 139 -21.34 22.04 10.72
CA GLU A 139 -21.68 22.14 12.14
C GLU A 139 -21.27 23.51 12.69
N ASP A 140 -20.26 24.13 12.07
CA ASP A 140 -19.69 25.42 12.46
C ASP A 140 -19.45 26.36 11.26
N ARG A 141 -20.54 27.01 10.83
CA ARG A 141 -20.53 28.02 9.75
C ARG A 141 -19.52 29.14 9.99
N GLU A 142 -19.33 29.56 11.24
CA GLU A 142 -18.44 30.66 11.56
C GLU A 142 -16.98 30.27 11.37
N ARG A 143 -16.61 29.06 11.83
CA ARG A 143 -15.28 28.48 11.62
C ARG A 143 -14.99 28.25 10.15
N LEU A 144 -15.96 27.74 9.37
CA LEU A 144 -15.82 27.56 7.93
C LEU A 144 -15.54 28.90 7.22
N LEU A 145 -16.29 29.95 7.56
CA LEU A 145 -16.08 31.31 7.02
C LEU A 145 -14.73 31.90 7.40
N LYS A 146 -14.26 31.67 8.63
CA LYS A 146 -12.93 32.13 9.07
C LYS A 146 -11.84 31.41 8.26
N GLN A 147 -11.96 30.10 8.08
CA GLN A 147 -10.97 29.32 7.32
C GLN A 147 -10.98 29.67 5.83
N SER A 148 -12.14 29.91 5.21
CA SER A 148 -12.24 30.26 3.79
C SER A 148 -11.50 31.55 3.43
N LYS A 149 -11.34 32.47 4.38
CA LYS A 149 -10.55 33.69 4.21
C LYS A 149 -9.04 33.42 4.22
N THR A 150 -8.57 32.38 4.90
CA THR A 150 -7.13 32.09 5.06
C THR A 150 -6.49 31.37 3.88
N ILE A 151 -7.28 30.68 3.05
CA ILE A 151 -6.80 29.89 1.91
C ILE A 151 -7.10 30.60 0.58
N LYS A 152 -6.18 30.56 -0.40
CA LYS A 152 -6.43 31.09 -1.76
C LYS A 152 -7.35 30.15 -2.55
N LEU A 153 -8.13 30.71 -3.48
CA LEU A 153 -9.07 29.91 -4.28
C LEU A 153 -8.34 28.94 -5.23
N GLU A 154 -7.21 29.35 -5.81
CA GLU A 154 -6.33 28.49 -6.61
C GLU A 154 -5.92 27.23 -5.84
N LYS A 155 -5.42 27.39 -4.60
CA LYS A 155 -5.02 26.27 -3.74
C LYS A 155 -6.18 25.33 -3.41
N LEU A 156 -7.43 25.83 -3.31
CA LEU A 156 -8.61 24.97 -3.11
C LEU A 156 -8.90 24.11 -4.35
N PHE A 157 -8.77 24.67 -5.56
CA PHE A 157 -8.91 23.91 -6.80
C PHE A 157 -7.79 22.88 -6.97
N ASP A 158 -6.57 23.22 -6.59
CA ASP A 158 -5.47 22.25 -6.62
C ASP A 158 -5.77 21.08 -5.66
N ILE A 159 -6.20 21.39 -4.43
CA ILE A 159 -6.57 20.37 -3.44
C ILE A 159 -7.67 19.45 -3.97
N ILE A 160 -8.76 19.98 -4.54
CA ILE A 160 -9.87 19.13 -5.01
C ILE A 160 -9.43 18.22 -6.18
N ASN A 161 -8.54 18.70 -7.06
CA ASN A 161 -8.02 17.90 -8.17
C ASN A 161 -7.19 16.71 -7.66
N TYR A 162 -6.27 16.95 -6.72
CA TYR A 162 -5.48 15.87 -6.14
C TYR A 162 -6.30 14.91 -5.28
N LEU A 163 -7.29 15.41 -4.53
CA LEU A 163 -8.22 14.54 -3.79
C LEU A 163 -9.04 13.65 -4.73
N THR A 164 -9.48 14.18 -5.87
CA THR A 164 -10.19 13.40 -6.90
C THR A 164 -9.31 12.31 -7.50
N GLU A 165 -8.03 12.62 -7.77
CA GLU A 165 -7.07 11.63 -8.26
C GLU A 165 -6.79 10.55 -7.19
N ALA A 166 -6.66 10.96 -5.93
CA ALA A 166 -6.44 10.04 -4.82
C ALA A 166 -7.67 9.15 -4.58
N GLU A 167 -8.90 9.67 -4.65
CA GLU A 167 -10.15 8.89 -4.54
C GLU A 167 -10.20 7.77 -5.59
N ARG A 168 -9.75 8.06 -6.82
CA ARG A 168 -9.64 7.06 -7.88
C ARG A 168 -8.61 5.98 -7.56
N LYS A 169 -7.43 6.39 -7.06
CA LYS A 169 -6.35 5.46 -6.68
C LYS A 169 -6.70 4.62 -5.45
N MET A 170 -7.51 5.15 -4.52
CA MET A 170 -7.95 4.45 -3.31
C MET A 170 -8.69 3.14 -3.59
N ARG A 171 -9.43 3.07 -4.71
CA ARG A 171 -10.16 1.85 -5.09
C ARG A 171 -9.26 0.66 -5.40
N TYR A 172 -8.00 0.89 -5.72
CA TYR A 172 -7.07 -0.15 -6.20
C TYR A 172 -5.87 -0.36 -5.29
N THR A 173 -5.62 0.54 -4.33
CA THR A 173 -4.50 0.44 -3.41
C THR A 173 -4.81 -0.52 -2.25
N ARG A 174 -3.79 -1.24 -1.79
CA ARG A 174 -3.84 -2.00 -0.53
C ARG A 174 -3.50 -1.15 0.70
N HIS A 175 -3.01 0.06 0.48
CA HIS A 175 -2.54 0.96 1.53
C HIS A 175 -3.13 2.37 1.31
N PRO A 176 -4.42 2.58 1.61
CA PRO A 176 -5.09 3.86 1.36
C PRO A 176 -4.61 4.97 2.30
N TRP A 177 -4.23 4.64 3.53
CA TRP A 177 -3.65 5.59 4.49
C TRP A 177 -2.30 6.16 4.03
N VAL A 178 -1.44 5.33 3.45
CA VAL A 178 -0.17 5.78 2.85
C VAL A 178 -0.43 6.80 1.74
N LEU A 179 -1.50 6.63 0.95
CA LEU A 179 -1.86 7.60 -0.08
C LEU A 179 -2.26 8.96 0.52
N LEU A 180 -2.93 8.97 1.66
CA LEU A 180 -3.25 10.20 2.40
C LEU A 180 -1.99 10.87 2.96
N GLU A 181 -1.05 10.12 3.51
CA GLU A 181 0.25 10.66 3.95
C GLU A 181 1.01 11.29 2.78
N MET A 182 1.04 10.62 1.62
CA MET A 182 1.68 11.16 0.42
C MET A 182 1.00 12.45 -0.06
N LEU A 183 -0.32 12.55 0.07
CA LEU A 183 -1.04 13.80 -0.21
C LEU A 183 -0.62 14.92 0.76
N VAL A 184 -0.50 14.63 2.06
CA VAL A 184 -0.02 15.61 3.05
C VAL A 184 1.34 16.15 2.64
N ILE A 185 2.31 15.25 2.41
CA ILE A 185 3.67 15.62 2.00
C ILE A 185 3.63 16.45 0.72
N LYS A 186 2.83 16.05 -0.26
CA LYS A 186 2.68 16.79 -1.51
C LYS A 186 2.15 18.20 -1.31
N PHE A 187 1.17 18.39 -0.43
CA PHE A 187 0.55 19.70 -0.18
C PHE A 187 1.40 20.64 0.67
N THR A 188 2.23 20.11 1.57
CA THR A 188 3.05 20.92 2.49
C THR A 188 4.47 21.15 1.95
N ALA A 189 5.09 20.11 1.40
CA ALA A 189 6.46 20.11 0.90
C ALA A 189 6.54 20.46 -0.61
N GLY A 190 5.44 20.27 -1.36
CA GLY A 190 5.36 20.57 -2.80
C GLY A 190 5.96 19.49 -3.71
N GLU A 191 5.59 19.50 -4.99
CA GLU A 191 6.13 18.58 -6.01
C GLU A 191 7.64 18.74 -6.22
N ASN A 192 8.20 19.90 -5.83
CA ASN A 192 9.61 20.26 -5.95
C ASN A 192 10.42 20.02 -4.67
N TYR A 193 10.04 19.07 -3.82
CA TYR A 193 10.88 18.65 -2.67
C TYR A 193 12.20 17.98 -3.11
N SER A 194 12.34 17.74 -4.41
CA SER A 194 13.60 17.40 -5.04
C SER A 194 14.59 18.57 -4.92
N LEU A 195 15.62 18.39 -4.08
CA LEU A 195 16.95 19.04 -4.10
C LEU A 195 17.26 20.23 -3.16
N LYS A 196 16.35 20.82 -2.37
CA LYS A 196 16.72 21.99 -1.53
C LYS A 196 16.73 21.81 0.00
N GLU A 197 16.05 20.83 0.58
CA GLU A 197 15.91 20.76 2.05
C GLU A 197 16.37 19.47 2.73
N VAL A 198 16.58 18.38 1.99
CA VAL A 198 17.12 17.12 2.57
C VAL A 198 18.57 17.29 3.09
N GLY A 199 19.22 18.42 2.80
CA GLY A 199 20.56 18.77 3.29
C GLY A 199 20.63 19.74 4.48
N LYS A 200 19.52 20.31 4.96
CA LYS A 200 19.57 21.35 6.02
C LYS A 200 19.09 20.92 7.41
N GLU A 201 18.36 19.82 7.53
CA GLU A 201 17.89 19.30 8.84
C GLU A 201 18.49 17.94 9.24
N LYS A 202 19.50 17.43 8.51
CA LYS A 202 20.11 16.12 8.82
C LYS A 202 21.00 16.08 10.06
N ASP A 203 21.30 17.22 10.70
CA ASP A 203 22.27 17.25 11.81
C ASP A 203 21.65 17.26 13.22
N LYS A 204 20.32 17.13 13.37
CA LYS A 204 19.71 17.14 14.72
C LYS A 204 19.03 15.84 15.17
N TYR A 205 18.73 14.92 14.25
CA TYR A 205 18.09 13.64 14.59
C TYR A 205 18.67 12.42 13.87
N PHE A 206 19.76 12.60 13.10
CA PHE A 206 20.48 11.48 12.48
C PHE A 206 21.73 11.17 13.32
N LEU A 207 21.70 10.03 14.02
CA LEU A 207 22.70 9.44 14.92
C LEU A 207 22.83 10.00 16.36
N ASP A 208 22.02 9.44 17.26
CA ASP A 208 22.59 8.83 18.46
C ASP A 208 21.88 7.50 18.78
N PHE A 209 22.26 6.46 18.04
CA PHE A 209 21.94 5.07 18.38
C PHE A 209 23.20 4.31 18.80
N SER A 210 24.30 5.01 19.09
CA SER A 210 25.59 4.38 19.35
C SER A 210 26.47 5.16 20.33
N THR A 211 25.94 5.66 21.45
CA THR A 211 26.75 5.77 22.67
C THR A 211 25.96 5.53 23.97
N LYS A 212 26.10 4.31 24.49
CA LYS A 212 26.10 3.92 25.93
C LYS A 212 25.30 4.77 26.94
N LYS A 213 24.17 4.21 27.40
CA LYS A 213 23.83 3.83 28.80
C LYS A 213 22.30 3.85 28.94
N ASP A 214 21.60 2.75 28.62
CA ASP A 214 20.25 2.49 29.17
C ASP A 214 19.72 1.05 28.97
N VAL A 215 20.59 0.06 28.70
CA VAL A 215 20.18 -1.36 28.56
C VAL A 215 20.58 -2.19 29.78
N SER A 216 20.60 -1.62 30.99
CA SER A 216 21.06 -2.34 32.19
C SER A 216 20.07 -2.43 33.35
N ILE A 217 18.78 -2.07 33.18
CA ILE A 217 17.82 -2.06 34.31
C ILE A 217 16.58 -2.96 34.11
N SER A 218 16.35 -3.58 32.95
CA SER A 218 15.16 -4.45 32.77
C SER A 218 15.40 -5.96 33.02
N GLY A 219 16.66 -6.39 33.21
CA GLY A 219 17.01 -7.82 33.30
C GLY A 219 16.90 -8.49 34.67
N LYS A 220 16.42 -7.81 35.73
CA LYS A 220 16.55 -8.32 37.12
C LYS A 220 15.26 -8.55 37.92
N LYS A 221 14.07 -8.59 37.31
CA LYS A 221 12.82 -8.76 38.09
C LYS A 221 11.97 -10.02 37.84
N ASN A 222 12.35 -10.93 36.95
CA ASN A 222 11.57 -12.15 36.70
C ASN A 222 12.26 -13.47 37.11
N ALA A 223 13.22 -13.43 38.04
CA ALA A 223 13.99 -14.61 38.43
C ALA A 223 13.51 -15.34 39.70
N GLU A 224 12.44 -14.89 40.38
CA GLU A 224 12.04 -15.49 41.65
C GLU A 224 10.52 -15.64 41.77
N THR A 225 9.94 -16.61 41.03
CA THR A 225 8.86 -17.50 41.52
C THR A 225 8.42 -18.42 40.39
N ARG A 226 8.91 -19.67 40.41
CA ARG A 226 8.18 -20.81 39.86
C ARG A 226 8.61 -22.05 40.62
N GLU A 227 7.77 -22.44 41.57
CA GLU A 227 7.81 -23.73 42.25
C GLU A 227 7.65 -24.88 41.24
N GLU A 228 8.35 -25.96 41.55
CA GLU A 228 8.45 -27.23 40.80
C GLU A 228 7.22 -28.11 41.03
N VAL A 229 6.78 -28.89 40.01
CA VAL A 229 6.69 -30.37 40.04
C VAL A 229 6.61 -30.92 38.58
N PRO A 230 6.79 -32.23 38.27
CA PRO A 230 8.05 -32.75 37.72
C PRO A 230 7.92 -33.59 36.41
N LEU A 231 9.09 -34.05 35.97
CA LEU A 231 9.45 -34.75 34.74
C LEU A 231 8.66 -36.04 34.37
N LYS A 232 8.55 -36.29 33.05
CA LYS A 232 8.96 -37.58 32.47
C LYS A 232 10.04 -37.43 31.39
N LYS A 233 11.07 -38.26 31.58
CA LYS A 233 12.37 -38.38 30.90
C LYS A 233 12.29 -39.08 29.54
N LYS A 234 13.05 -38.52 28.59
CA LYS A 234 14.16 -39.09 27.75
C LYS A 234 13.88 -40.39 26.98
N ILE A 235 14.36 -40.55 25.75
CA ILE A 235 15.76 -40.89 25.41
C ILE A 235 15.99 -40.57 23.91
N GLN A 236 16.92 -39.64 23.61
CA GLN A 236 18.23 -39.79 22.92
C GLN A 236 18.12 -40.22 21.43
N ALA A 237 18.87 -39.65 20.47
CA ALA A 237 20.32 -39.45 20.45
C ALA A 237 20.67 -38.47 19.30
N LYS A 238 21.49 -37.42 19.52
CA LYS A 238 22.94 -37.32 19.15
C LYS A 238 23.19 -37.27 17.61
N THR A 239 24.02 -36.41 17.01
CA THR A 239 24.96 -35.37 17.47
C THR A 239 25.46 -34.58 16.25
N LYS A 240 25.99 -33.37 16.51
CA LYS A 240 27.17 -32.74 15.88
C LYS A 240 27.08 -32.13 14.47
N SER A 241 27.10 -30.80 14.49
CA SER A 241 27.88 -29.88 13.67
C SER A 241 29.13 -30.45 12.97
N LYS A 242 29.35 -30.09 11.71
CA LYS A 242 30.39 -29.13 11.31
C LYS A 242 30.50 -28.93 9.78
N GLU A 243 30.75 -27.66 9.45
CA GLU A 243 31.65 -27.15 8.41
C GLU A 243 31.28 -27.31 6.93
N GLY A 244 31.62 -26.23 6.22
CA GLY A 244 31.19 -25.96 4.86
C GLY A 244 31.82 -26.89 3.84
N SER A 245 31.08 -27.06 2.76
CA SER A 245 31.61 -27.57 1.52
C SER A 245 31.11 -26.66 0.40
N SER A 246 32.06 -26.04 -0.28
CA SER A 246 31.90 -25.47 -1.61
C SER A 246 31.49 -26.61 -2.55
N ILE A 247 30.28 -26.59 -3.11
CA ILE A 247 29.82 -27.64 -4.03
C ILE A 247 29.84 -27.10 -5.46
N LYS A 248 30.80 -27.62 -6.24
CA LYS A 248 30.77 -27.64 -7.71
C LYS A 248 29.62 -28.53 -8.16
N ALA A 249 28.72 -28.00 -9.01
CA ALA A 249 27.60 -28.74 -9.56
C ALA A 249 28.06 -29.92 -10.44
N LYS A 250 27.58 -31.14 -10.14
CA LYS A 250 27.58 -32.29 -11.05
C LYS A 250 26.19 -32.42 -11.67
N GLU A 251 26.13 -32.49 -12.99
CA GLU A 251 24.88 -32.57 -13.75
C GLU A 251 24.25 -33.96 -13.65
N SER A 252 23.02 -34.02 -13.13
CA SER A 252 22.17 -35.21 -13.09
C SER A 252 21.10 -35.11 -14.19
N PRO A 253 20.67 -36.21 -14.85
CA PRO A 253 19.66 -36.19 -15.91
C PRO A 253 18.31 -35.57 -15.50
N VAL A 254 18.00 -35.56 -14.20
CA VAL A 254 16.80 -34.89 -13.64
C VAL A 254 16.85 -33.37 -13.80
N ASN A 255 18.05 -32.79 -13.85
CA ASN A 255 18.23 -31.35 -13.95
C ASN A 255 17.87 -30.85 -15.36
N VAL A 256 18.20 -31.62 -16.40
CA VAL A 256 17.95 -31.24 -17.80
C VAL A 256 16.46 -31.19 -18.13
N GLU A 257 15.69 -32.15 -17.61
CA GLU A 257 14.24 -32.27 -17.84
C GLU A 257 13.46 -31.12 -17.17
N LEU A 258 13.79 -30.77 -15.91
CA LEU A 258 13.18 -29.62 -15.25
C LEU A 258 13.61 -28.30 -15.90
N MET A 259 14.89 -28.16 -16.29
CA MET A 259 15.36 -26.93 -16.96
C MET A 259 14.60 -26.65 -18.28
N GLN A 260 14.18 -27.69 -19.00
CA GLN A 260 13.36 -27.54 -20.20
C GLN A 260 11.90 -27.19 -19.89
N ALA A 261 11.33 -27.74 -18.81
CA ALA A 261 9.96 -27.46 -18.39
C ALA A 261 9.81 -26.15 -17.59
N TRP A 262 10.90 -25.61 -17.03
CA TRP A 262 10.89 -24.46 -16.13
C TRP A 262 10.26 -23.19 -16.71
N PRO A 263 10.54 -22.80 -17.98
CA PRO A 263 9.89 -21.63 -18.59
C PRO A 263 8.37 -21.78 -18.67
N THR A 264 7.88 -22.99 -18.98
CA THR A 264 6.44 -23.30 -19.04
C THR A 264 5.80 -23.23 -17.66
N ILE A 265 6.49 -23.76 -16.64
CA ILE A 265 6.06 -23.69 -15.24
C ILE A 265 5.95 -22.23 -14.79
N LEU A 266 6.96 -21.39 -15.10
CA LEU A 266 6.93 -19.96 -14.77
C LEU A 266 5.78 -19.21 -15.45
N ASP A 267 5.48 -19.49 -16.73
CA ASP A 267 4.36 -18.86 -17.42
C ASP A 267 3.00 -19.26 -16.82
N ARG A 268 2.84 -20.52 -16.40
CA ARG A 268 1.64 -20.96 -15.66
C ARG A 268 1.52 -20.28 -14.31
N ILE A 269 2.60 -20.19 -13.52
CA ILE A 269 2.58 -19.51 -12.23
C ILE A 269 2.23 -18.03 -12.40
N LYS A 270 2.75 -17.37 -13.45
CA LYS A 270 2.41 -15.98 -13.78
C LYS A 270 0.90 -15.80 -14.00
N LYS A 271 0.26 -16.73 -14.72
CA LYS A 271 -1.18 -16.73 -15.01
C LYS A 271 -2.04 -17.09 -13.79
N THR A 272 -1.58 -18.01 -12.94
CA THR A 272 -2.35 -18.45 -11.76
C THR A 272 -2.19 -17.50 -10.59
N LYS A 273 -0.95 -17.10 -10.26
CA LYS A 273 -0.65 -16.30 -9.08
C LYS A 273 0.63 -15.48 -9.26
N MET A 274 0.45 -14.27 -9.80
CA MET A 274 1.49 -13.28 -10.04
C MET A 274 2.44 -13.06 -8.85
N ALA A 275 1.92 -13.10 -7.62
CA ALA A 275 2.73 -12.95 -6.41
C ALA A 275 3.75 -14.09 -6.21
N VAL A 276 3.39 -15.34 -6.50
CA VAL A 276 4.31 -16.48 -6.39
C VAL A 276 5.38 -16.41 -7.48
N TYR A 277 5.00 -15.99 -8.67
CA TYR A 277 5.95 -15.74 -9.76
C TYR A 277 6.98 -14.67 -9.39
N SER A 278 6.56 -13.55 -8.79
CA SER A 278 7.51 -12.51 -8.34
C SER A 278 8.48 -13.02 -7.26
N PHE A 279 8.02 -13.95 -6.40
CA PHE A 279 8.91 -14.58 -5.42
C PHE A 279 9.92 -15.53 -6.08
N ILE A 280 9.56 -16.18 -7.18
CA ILE A 280 10.43 -17.14 -7.87
C ILE A 280 11.48 -16.44 -8.75
N ILE A 281 11.14 -15.32 -9.38
CA ILE A 281 12.09 -14.56 -10.23
C ILE A 281 13.13 -13.80 -9.42
N ALA A 282 12.81 -13.39 -8.19
CA ALA A 282 13.75 -12.74 -7.29
C ALA A 282 14.88 -13.67 -6.77
N ASN A 283 14.95 -14.92 -7.25
CA ASN A 283 15.94 -15.90 -6.79
C ASN A 283 17.23 -15.87 -7.60
N ASN A 284 18.32 -16.09 -6.89
CA ASN A 284 19.66 -16.15 -7.47
C ASN A 284 20.12 -17.58 -7.74
N LEU A 285 19.42 -18.59 -7.21
CA LEU A 285 19.79 -19.99 -7.38
C LEU A 285 18.58 -20.90 -7.45
N ILE A 286 18.53 -21.78 -8.46
CA ILE A 286 17.58 -22.89 -8.54
C ILE A 286 18.41 -24.14 -8.83
N THR A 287 18.39 -25.11 -7.92
CA THR A 287 19.13 -26.37 -8.07
C THR A 287 18.28 -27.55 -7.63
N ILE A 288 18.58 -28.74 -8.14
CA ILE A 288 17.93 -29.98 -7.73
C ILE A 288 18.96 -30.89 -7.09
N GLU A 289 18.73 -31.25 -5.83
CA GLU A 289 19.55 -32.24 -5.13
C GLU A 289 18.63 -33.24 -4.43
N ASN A 290 18.92 -34.54 -4.54
CA ASN A 290 18.22 -35.62 -3.82
C ASN A 290 16.68 -35.56 -3.91
N ASN A 291 16.13 -35.34 -5.11
CA ASN A 291 14.69 -35.21 -5.36
C ASN A 291 14.02 -34.03 -4.63
N LYS A 292 14.80 -33.00 -4.30
CA LYS A 292 14.36 -31.72 -3.76
C LYS A 292 14.74 -30.59 -4.71
N LEU A 293 13.81 -29.65 -4.90
CA LEU A 293 14.06 -28.39 -5.55
C LEU A 293 14.50 -27.37 -4.50
N ILE A 294 15.74 -26.91 -4.61
CA ILE A 294 16.33 -25.89 -3.74
C ILE A 294 16.24 -24.54 -4.44
N ILE A 295 15.55 -23.61 -3.80
CA ILE A 295 15.37 -22.23 -4.26
C ILE A 295 16.12 -21.29 -3.31
N GLY A 296 17.15 -20.62 -3.83
CA GLY A 296 18.04 -19.75 -3.08
C GLY A 296 17.68 -18.27 -3.20
N PHE A 297 17.43 -17.64 -2.06
CA PHE A 297 17.13 -16.22 -1.91
C PHE A 297 18.32 -15.46 -1.35
N ASN A 298 18.53 -14.21 -1.79
CA ASN A 298 19.43 -13.28 -1.10
C ASN A 298 18.84 -12.87 0.26
N LYS A 299 19.68 -12.42 1.22
CA LYS A 299 19.25 -11.93 2.55
C LYS A 299 18.21 -10.81 2.48
N GLU A 300 18.27 -9.97 1.46
CA GLU A 300 17.31 -8.88 1.23
C GLU A 300 15.90 -9.38 0.86
N TYR A 301 15.79 -10.64 0.42
CA TYR A 301 14.53 -11.26 -0.02
C TYR A 301 13.98 -12.29 0.99
N THR A 302 14.27 -12.11 2.29
CA THR A 302 13.73 -12.94 3.40
C THR A 302 12.20 -13.07 3.36
N PHE A 303 11.47 -12.00 3.07
CA PHE A 303 10.02 -12.05 2.92
C PHE A 303 9.55 -12.93 1.75
N HIS A 304 10.32 -12.98 0.66
CA HIS A 304 9.99 -13.77 -0.54
C HIS A 304 10.18 -15.26 -0.23
N LYS A 305 11.24 -15.60 0.52
CA LYS A 305 11.47 -16.94 1.07
C LYS A 305 10.30 -17.37 1.97
N GLU A 306 9.99 -16.59 3.00
CA GLU A 306 8.92 -16.94 3.97
C GLU A 306 7.56 -17.07 3.28
N SER A 307 7.30 -16.21 2.29
CA SER A 307 6.06 -16.27 1.52
C SER A 307 6.00 -17.49 0.62
N LEU A 308 7.10 -17.89 -0.03
CA LEU A 308 7.13 -19.12 -0.84
C LEU A 308 7.05 -20.37 0.05
N GLU A 309 7.58 -20.33 1.28
CA GLU A 309 7.56 -21.43 2.23
C GLU A 309 6.18 -21.76 2.81
N LYS A 310 5.21 -20.84 2.68
CA LYS A 310 3.81 -21.08 3.07
C LYS A 310 3.25 -22.30 2.34
N GLN A 311 2.54 -23.16 3.09
CA GLN A 311 2.03 -24.44 2.61
C GLN A 311 1.25 -24.33 1.30
N ASN A 312 0.36 -23.35 1.17
CA ASN A 312 -0.45 -23.15 -0.06
C ASN A 312 0.40 -22.81 -1.30
N ASN A 313 1.53 -22.10 -1.13
CA ASN A 313 2.40 -21.73 -2.24
C ASN A 313 3.35 -22.88 -2.62
N LYS A 314 3.82 -23.64 -1.62
CA LYS A 314 4.57 -24.88 -1.86
C LYS A 314 3.72 -25.89 -2.63
N ILE A 315 2.50 -26.16 -2.18
CA ILE A 315 1.59 -27.11 -2.85
C ILE A 315 1.36 -26.68 -4.31
N LEU A 316 1.04 -25.41 -4.55
CA LEU A 316 0.85 -24.89 -5.92
C LEU A 316 2.06 -25.14 -6.82
N LEU A 317 3.28 -24.84 -6.33
CA LEU A 317 4.49 -25.05 -7.10
C LEU A 317 4.78 -26.56 -7.31
N GLN A 318 4.51 -27.40 -6.32
CA GLN A 318 4.67 -28.86 -6.44
C GLN A 318 3.71 -29.48 -7.43
N ASP A 319 2.45 -29.05 -7.43
CA ASP A 319 1.43 -29.54 -8.35
C ASP A 319 1.78 -29.18 -9.79
N LEU A 320 2.21 -27.94 -10.04
CA LEU A 320 2.64 -27.51 -11.38
C LEU A 320 3.90 -28.23 -11.86
N ILE A 321 4.86 -28.49 -10.97
CA ILE A 321 6.03 -29.30 -11.31
C ILE A 321 5.61 -30.74 -11.63
N LYS A 322 4.67 -31.32 -10.88
CA LYS A 322 4.17 -32.67 -11.10
C LYS A 322 3.40 -32.79 -12.41
N GLU A 323 2.59 -31.80 -12.76
CA GLU A 323 1.84 -31.77 -14.02
C GLU A 323 2.78 -31.73 -15.24
N GLU A 324 3.85 -30.95 -15.17
CA GLU A 324 4.75 -30.74 -16.32
C GLU A 324 5.88 -31.77 -16.41
N THR A 325 6.36 -32.32 -15.28
CA THR A 325 7.49 -33.27 -15.25
C THR A 325 7.10 -34.68 -14.85
N GLY A 326 5.85 -34.90 -14.43
CA GLY A 326 5.37 -36.19 -13.91
C GLY A 326 5.95 -36.60 -12.55
N ARG A 327 6.80 -35.77 -11.93
CA ARG A 327 7.52 -36.10 -10.68
C ARG A 327 7.16 -35.18 -9.54
N TYR A 328 7.16 -35.73 -8.33
CA TYR A 328 6.99 -34.97 -7.11
C TYR A 328 8.35 -34.56 -6.55
N LEU A 329 8.61 -33.25 -6.52
CA LEU A 329 9.80 -32.64 -5.90
C LEU A 329 9.42 -31.95 -4.60
N ALA A 330 10.18 -32.19 -3.53
CA ALA A 330 10.02 -31.41 -2.30
C ALA A 330 10.68 -30.03 -2.48
N ILE A 331 10.02 -28.96 -2.02
CA ILE A 331 10.56 -27.60 -2.15
C ILE A 331 11.27 -27.19 -0.87
N GLU A 332 12.53 -26.82 -0.99
CA GLU A 332 13.36 -26.29 0.08
C GLU A 332 13.84 -24.89 -0.28
N CYS A 333 13.65 -23.92 0.61
CA CYS A 333 14.06 -22.55 0.38
C CYS A 333 15.22 -22.20 1.30
N ILE A 334 16.33 -21.73 0.74
CA ILE A 334 17.54 -21.40 1.49
C ILE A 334 17.90 -19.92 1.30
N ILE A 335 18.61 -19.35 2.29
CA ILE A 335 19.23 -18.03 2.13
C ILE A 335 20.66 -18.27 1.68
N ASN A 336 21.02 -17.75 0.51
CA ASN A 336 22.37 -17.81 -0.03
C ASN A 336 22.98 -16.41 -0.04
N ASP A 337 24.08 -16.23 0.66
CA ASP A 337 24.76 -14.93 0.85
C ASP A 337 25.95 -14.74 -0.10
N ASN A 338 26.05 -15.57 -1.14
CA ASN A 338 27.06 -15.37 -2.17
C ASN A 338 26.69 -14.17 -3.04
N SER A 339 27.20 -13.01 -2.64
CA SER A 339 27.32 -11.82 -3.48
C SER A 339 28.32 -12.08 -4.60
N LYS A 340 27.91 -12.86 -5.60
CA LYS A 340 28.46 -12.93 -6.96
C LYS A 340 27.61 -13.87 -7.82
N GLU A 341 27.36 -13.39 -9.04
CA GLU A 341 26.67 -14.02 -10.17
C GLU A 341 25.17 -13.72 -10.27
N GLY A 342 24.84 -13.14 -11.43
CA GLY A 342 23.62 -12.42 -11.73
C GLY A 342 22.39 -13.30 -11.87
N SER A 343 21.27 -12.63 -12.08
CA SER A 343 19.98 -13.26 -12.23
C SER A 343 20.01 -14.32 -13.35
N PHE A 344 19.36 -15.45 -13.13
CA PHE A 344 19.27 -16.57 -14.08
C PHE A 344 18.77 -16.13 -15.49
N LEU A 345 18.02 -15.03 -15.55
CA LEU A 345 17.51 -14.42 -16.79
C LEU A 345 18.59 -13.67 -17.60
N GLU A 346 19.63 -13.14 -16.96
CA GLU A 346 20.76 -12.48 -17.65
C GLU A 346 21.71 -13.51 -18.27
N VAL A 347 21.92 -14.65 -17.60
CA VAL A 347 22.79 -15.73 -18.09
C VAL A 347 22.18 -16.43 -19.31
N GLU A 348 20.85 -16.56 -19.39
CA GLU A 348 20.17 -17.15 -20.56
C GLU A 348 20.22 -16.22 -21.79
N GLN A 349 20.17 -14.90 -21.59
CA GLN A 349 20.31 -13.91 -22.66
C GLN A 349 21.75 -13.79 -23.16
N GLU A 350 22.75 -13.89 -22.27
CA GLU A 350 24.16 -13.96 -22.66
C GLU A 350 24.51 -15.28 -23.35
N ASN A 351 23.95 -16.42 -22.91
CA ASN A 351 24.22 -17.72 -23.54
C ASN A 351 23.52 -17.86 -24.90
N LYS A 352 22.31 -17.28 -25.08
CA LYS A 352 21.68 -17.16 -26.41
C LYS A 352 22.48 -16.23 -27.34
N LYS A 353 23.09 -15.16 -26.83
CA LYS A 353 24.01 -14.26 -27.59
C LYS A 353 25.38 -14.91 -27.89
N LYS A 354 25.88 -15.80 -27.03
CA LYS A 354 27.13 -16.54 -27.26
C LYS A 354 26.93 -17.72 -28.22
N ALA A 355 25.80 -18.44 -28.15
CA ALA A 355 25.47 -19.53 -29.07
C ALA A 355 25.22 -19.06 -30.51
N THR A 356 24.77 -17.81 -30.72
CA THR A 356 24.65 -17.21 -32.05
C THR A 356 25.96 -16.61 -32.58
N LYS A 357 26.95 -16.35 -31.72
CA LYS A 357 28.28 -15.85 -32.13
C LYS A 357 29.29 -16.93 -32.53
N THR A 358 29.03 -18.21 -32.28
CA THR A 358 29.95 -19.31 -32.66
C THR A 358 29.71 -19.86 -34.07
N ARG A 359 28.88 -19.21 -34.92
CA ARG A 359 28.60 -19.74 -36.26
C ARG A 359 29.11 -18.95 -37.45
N ASN A 360 29.63 -17.73 -37.29
CA ASN A 360 30.26 -17.02 -38.40
C ASN A 360 31.58 -16.41 -37.93
N GLY A 361 32.68 -17.05 -38.32
CA GLY A 361 34.02 -16.48 -38.25
C GLY A 361 34.25 -15.44 -39.35
N GLU A 362 35.25 -14.60 -39.06
CA GLU A 362 36.03 -13.76 -39.98
C GLU A 362 35.27 -12.55 -40.56
N THR A 363 35.65 -11.30 -40.27
CA THR A 363 36.88 -10.65 -40.76
C THR A 363 37.20 -9.37 -39.95
N LYS A 364 38.50 -9.01 -39.90
CA LYS A 364 39.13 -7.74 -39.43
C LYS A 364 38.49 -6.50 -40.12
N GLU A 365 38.56 -5.22 -39.68
CA GLU A 365 39.66 -4.44 -39.10
C GLU A 365 39.17 -3.01 -38.66
N ARG A 366 39.77 -2.48 -37.58
CA ARG A 366 40.13 -1.06 -37.23
C ARG A 366 39.15 0.15 -37.27
N ALA A 367 39.04 0.73 -36.07
CA ALA A 367 39.29 2.12 -35.66
C ALA A 367 38.30 3.26 -35.99
N GLY A 368 37.91 4.01 -34.96
CA GLY A 368 37.36 5.36 -35.06
C GLY A 368 36.22 5.61 -34.07
N GLU A 369 36.55 6.23 -32.94
CA GLU A 369 35.63 6.69 -31.91
C GLU A 369 34.64 7.72 -32.48
N GLU A 370 33.34 7.45 -32.36
CA GLU A 370 32.23 8.37 -32.03
C GLU A 370 30.89 7.77 -32.50
N LYS A 371 29.85 7.93 -31.67
CA LYS A 371 28.44 7.49 -31.86
C LYS A 371 28.09 6.09 -31.34
N ASP A 372 28.34 5.85 -30.05
CA ASP A 372 27.69 4.78 -29.29
C ASP A 372 26.55 5.36 -28.42
N ASN A 373 25.54 5.94 -29.08
CA ASN A 373 24.34 6.44 -28.40
C ASN A 373 23.14 5.57 -28.79
N MET A 374 22.76 4.67 -27.88
CA MET A 374 21.75 3.62 -28.07
C MET A 374 20.39 4.18 -28.53
N LEU A 375 20.06 5.41 -28.12
CA LEU A 375 18.84 6.13 -28.51
C LEU A 375 18.76 6.49 -30.01
N ILE A 376 19.91 6.76 -30.65
CA ILE A 376 19.95 7.11 -32.08
C ILE A 376 19.69 5.85 -32.93
N LYS A 377 20.24 4.70 -32.52
CA LYS A 377 19.98 3.40 -33.17
C LYS A 377 18.52 2.96 -33.03
N GLU A 378 17.91 3.18 -31.87
CA GLU A 378 16.51 2.83 -31.64
C GLU A 378 15.57 3.71 -32.48
N SER A 379 15.90 5.00 -32.62
CA SER A 379 15.13 5.95 -33.44
C SER A 379 15.24 5.66 -34.95
N LEU A 380 16.42 5.26 -35.45
CA LEU A 380 16.63 4.86 -36.85
C LEU A 380 15.85 3.59 -37.22
N ASN A 381 15.80 2.62 -36.31
CA ASN A 381 15.04 1.38 -36.51
C ASN A 381 13.51 1.60 -36.43
N LEU A 382 13.05 2.59 -35.66
CA LEU A 382 11.61 2.83 -35.50
C LEU A 382 11.00 3.61 -36.69
N PHE A 383 11.80 4.40 -37.41
CA PHE A 383 11.33 5.32 -38.45
C PHE A 383 11.92 5.09 -39.86
N GLU A 384 12.72 4.02 -40.05
CA GLU A 384 13.37 3.68 -41.34
C GLU A 384 14.18 4.84 -41.97
N GLY A 385 14.70 5.76 -41.15
CA GLY A 385 15.45 6.92 -41.62
C GLY A 385 16.90 6.60 -42.01
N THR A 386 17.47 7.37 -42.93
CA THR A 386 18.91 7.33 -43.28
C THR A 386 19.59 8.62 -42.83
N ILE A 387 20.81 8.51 -42.29
CA ILE A 387 21.62 9.69 -41.94
C ILE A 387 22.32 10.18 -43.21
N THR A 388 22.02 11.42 -43.63
CA THR A 388 22.79 12.12 -44.67
C THR A 388 23.68 13.16 -44.01
N GLU A 389 24.99 13.12 -44.29
CA GLU A 389 25.92 14.18 -43.91
C GLU A 389 25.85 15.30 -44.96
N GLU A 390 25.40 16.48 -44.55
CA GLU A 390 25.50 17.70 -45.35
C GLU A 390 26.93 18.23 -45.25
N LYS A 391 27.58 18.47 -46.39
CA LYS A 391 28.95 18.98 -46.49
C LYS A 391 29.03 20.48 -46.31
#